data_AF-A0A1D2M5Y6-F1
#
_entry.id   AF-A0A1D2M5Y6-F1
#
_cell.length_a   1.000
_cell.length_b   1.000
_cell.length_c   1.000
_cell.angle_alpha   90.00
_cell.angle_beta   90.00
_cell.angle_gamma   90.00
#
_symmetry.space_group_name_H-M   'P 1'
#
loop_
_entity.id
_entity.type
_entity.pdbx_description
1 polymer ?
#
loop_
_entity_poly.entity_id
_entity_poly.type
_entity_poly.pdbx_seq_one_letter_code
_entity_poly.pdbx_strand_id
1 'polypeptide(L)'
;MLGWKDCKFNIDLQTRAEIAEHFMNSHRSNYEPSGDFRVNMKRTKTKIRESKSGPLTLWTVLCSLKSDEHSPLLLVAIKINNPTGFMSFMCIQLWRMKSSEKYKAEFSFCGSYTLATSKTDVLFSENIKNTPFFLVSWTLNAFTHKELGYMIKSCPINVHIPVLDYGKNADKIIDDLWVEISPIL
;
A
#
# COMPACT_ATOMS: atom_id res chain seq x y z
N MET A 1 -1.03 1.33 -16.30
CA MET A 1 -1.23 2.80 -16.22
C MET A 1 -2.64 2.99 -15.65
N LEU A 2 -2.86 3.79 -14.59
CA LEU A 2 -4.14 3.85 -13.84
C LEU A 2 -5.36 4.43 -14.63
N GLY A 3 -5.28 4.56 -15.96
CA GLY A 3 -6.31 5.23 -16.76
C GLY A 3 -6.45 6.74 -16.50
N TRP A 4 -5.61 7.29 -15.62
CA TRP A 4 -5.69 8.68 -15.16
C TRP A 4 -5.37 9.74 -16.20
N LYS A 5 -4.49 9.42 -17.16
CA LYS A 5 -4.04 10.39 -18.17
C LYS A 5 -5.21 10.93 -19.00
N ASP A 6 -6.27 10.13 -19.11
CA ASP A 6 -7.47 10.45 -19.88
C ASP A 6 -8.71 10.64 -18.98
N CYS A 7 -8.52 10.67 -17.65
CA CYS A 7 -9.61 10.89 -16.71
C CYS A 7 -9.98 12.38 -16.67
N LYS A 8 -11.23 12.68 -17.04
CA LYS A 8 -11.78 14.05 -17.07
C LYS A 8 -12.49 14.44 -15.78
N PHE A 9 -12.42 13.61 -14.75
CA PHE A 9 -13.10 13.85 -13.49
C PHE A 9 -12.47 15.02 -12.75
N ASN A 10 -13.29 16.03 -12.41
CA ASN A 10 -12.83 17.21 -11.69
C ASN A 10 -13.17 17.08 -10.20
N ILE A 11 -12.17 16.75 -9.39
CA ILE A 11 -12.29 16.53 -7.95
C ILE A 11 -12.75 17.79 -7.21
N ASP A 12 -12.37 18.99 -7.68
CA ASP A 12 -12.62 20.27 -6.98
C ASP A 12 -14.11 20.65 -6.89
N LEU A 13 -14.97 20.03 -7.71
CA LEU A 13 -16.39 20.36 -7.82
C LEU A 13 -17.31 19.25 -7.30
N GLN A 14 -16.78 18.31 -6.54
CA GLN A 14 -17.46 17.07 -6.17
C GLN A 14 -17.45 16.90 -4.65
N THR A 15 -18.41 16.13 -4.14
CA THR A 15 -18.45 15.69 -2.74
C THR A 15 -17.44 14.56 -2.49
N ARG A 16 -17.10 14.29 -1.23
CA ARG A 16 -16.20 13.18 -0.89
C ARG A 16 -16.75 11.84 -1.39
N ALA A 17 -18.06 11.65 -1.26
CA ALA A 17 -18.76 10.44 -1.71
C ALA A 17 -18.66 10.25 -3.23
N GLU A 18 -18.91 11.31 -4.02
CA GLU A 18 -18.79 11.26 -5.48
C GLU A 18 -17.35 10.98 -5.93
N ILE A 19 -16.36 11.58 -5.25
CA ILE A 19 -14.95 11.30 -5.50
C ILE A 19 -14.64 9.83 -5.21
N ALA A 20 -15.10 9.30 -4.07
CA ALA A 20 -14.86 7.91 -3.71
C ALA A 20 -15.49 6.94 -4.72
N GLU A 21 -16.75 7.15 -5.07
CA GLU A 21 -17.49 6.34 -6.04
C GLU A 21 -16.80 6.35 -7.41
N HIS A 22 -16.37 7.53 -7.88
CA HIS A 22 -15.67 7.65 -9.16
C HIS A 22 -14.41 6.79 -9.18
N PHE A 23 -13.63 6.80 -8.11
CA PHE A 23 -12.37 6.06 -8.02
C PHE A 23 -12.54 4.55 -7.88
N MET A 24 -13.57 4.12 -7.17
CA MET A 24 -13.95 2.72 -7.09
C MET A 24 -14.37 2.20 -8.47
N ASN A 25 -15.21 2.95 -9.19
CA ASN A 25 -15.79 2.50 -10.45
C ASN A 25 -14.85 2.65 -11.65
N SER A 26 -14.18 3.81 -11.78
CA SER A 26 -13.38 4.16 -12.97
C SER A 26 -11.92 3.72 -12.86
N HIS A 27 -11.37 3.72 -11.64
CA HIS A 27 -9.97 3.38 -11.38
C HIS A 27 -9.79 2.03 -10.69
N ARG A 28 -10.89 1.32 -10.40
CA ARG A 28 -10.89 0.00 -9.73
C ARG A 28 -10.12 0.02 -8.41
N SER A 29 -10.24 1.11 -7.67
CA SER A 29 -9.61 1.25 -6.35
C SER A 29 -10.44 0.51 -5.31
N ASN A 30 -9.78 -0.25 -4.44
CA ASN A 30 -10.44 -0.86 -3.29
C ASN A 30 -10.69 0.23 -2.22
N TYR A 31 -11.90 0.31 -1.68
CA TYR A 31 -12.23 1.29 -0.65
C TYR A 31 -12.12 0.70 0.75
N GLU A 32 -11.38 1.38 1.62
CA GLU A 32 -11.03 0.93 2.98
C GLU A 32 -11.37 2.03 3.99
N PRO A 33 -12.38 1.84 4.86
CA PRO A 33 -12.96 2.90 5.66
C PRO A 33 -12.22 3.21 6.98
N SER A 34 -11.02 2.65 7.20
CA SER A 34 -10.32 2.70 8.50
C SER A 34 -8.85 3.12 8.44
N GLY A 35 -8.30 3.53 7.30
CA GLY A 35 -6.84 3.75 7.15
C GLY A 35 -6.01 2.46 7.21
N ASP A 36 -6.56 1.40 7.79
CA ASP A 36 -6.05 0.04 7.85
C ASP A 36 -6.56 -0.78 6.68
N PHE A 37 -5.64 -1.42 5.95
CA PHE A 37 -6.00 -2.27 4.82
C PHE A 37 -4.98 -3.38 4.55
N ARG A 38 -5.41 -4.37 3.75
CA ARG A 38 -4.57 -5.50 3.36
C ARG A 38 -4.31 -5.49 1.86
N VAL A 39 -3.05 -5.69 1.50
CA VAL A 39 -2.61 -5.90 0.12
C VAL A 39 -2.37 -7.40 -0.06
N ASN A 40 -3.17 -8.03 -0.91
CA ASN A 40 -2.99 -9.44 -1.24
C ASN A 40 -1.73 -9.62 -2.11
N MET A 41 -0.69 -10.19 -1.51
CA MET A 41 0.60 -10.37 -2.15
C MET A 41 0.67 -11.61 -3.03
N LYS A 42 -0.27 -12.56 -2.91
CA LYS A 42 -0.25 -13.84 -3.64
C LYS A 42 -0.25 -13.65 -5.15
N ARG A 43 -1.17 -12.84 -5.68
CA ARG A 43 -1.25 -12.55 -7.13
C ARG A 43 -0.04 -11.74 -7.60
N THR A 44 0.44 -10.82 -6.76
CA THR A 44 1.61 -9.99 -7.05
C THR A 44 2.86 -10.85 -7.20
N LYS A 45 3.08 -11.80 -6.29
CA LYS A 45 4.21 -12.73 -6.32
C LYS A 45 4.25 -13.53 -7.62
N THR A 46 3.11 -14.07 -8.06
CA THR A 46 3.02 -14.80 -9.33
C THR A 46 3.46 -13.92 -10.51
N LYS A 47 2.91 -12.71 -10.62
CA LYS A 47 3.26 -11.76 -11.69
C LYS A 47 4.71 -11.33 -11.68
N ILE A 48 5.28 -11.17 -10.48
CA ILE A 48 6.70 -10.82 -10.29
C ILE A 48 7.60 -11.96 -10.78
N ARG A 49 7.28 -13.22 -10.47
CA ARG A 49 8.08 -14.39 -10.89
C ARG A 49 8.10 -14.59 -12.41
N GLU A 50 7.00 -14.29 -13.07
CA GLU A 50 6.86 -14.40 -14.53
C GLU A 50 7.60 -13.26 -15.27
N SER A 51 7.98 -12.21 -14.54
CA SER A 51 8.60 -11.00 -15.06
C SER A 51 10.13 -11.09 -14.98
N LYS A 52 10.80 -11.28 -16.14
CA LYS A 52 12.27 -11.17 -16.26
C LYS A 52 12.77 -9.72 -16.11
N SER A 53 11.94 -8.76 -16.52
CA SER A 53 12.15 -7.31 -16.38
C SER A 53 10.83 -6.60 -16.73
N GLY A 54 10.25 -5.84 -15.79
CA GLY A 54 8.90 -5.24 -15.92
C GLY A 54 7.76 -6.30 -15.95
N PRO A 55 6.48 -6.01 -15.60
CA PRO A 55 5.83 -4.73 -15.43
C PRO A 55 5.62 -4.32 -13.96
N LEU A 56 5.42 -3.02 -13.78
CA LEU A 56 4.93 -2.43 -12.54
C LEU A 56 3.64 -3.12 -12.08
N THR A 57 3.65 -3.72 -10.89
CA THR A 57 2.37 -3.96 -10.20
C THR A 57 2.05 -2.70 -9.41
N LEU A 58 0.87 -2.14 -9.70
CA LEU A 58 0.36 -0.94 -9.06
C LEU A 58 -0.96 -1.30 -8.38
N TRP A 59 -0.97 -1.24 -7.05
CA TRP A 59 -2.19 -1.32 -6.27
C TRP A 59 -2.65 0.09 -5.95
N THR A 60 -3.96 0.29 -6.00
CA THR A 60 -4.59 1.54 -5.58
C THR A 60 -5.63 1.22 -4.53
N VAL A 61 -5.40 1.75 -3.34
CA VAL A 61 -6.32 1.65 -2.22
C VAL A 61 -6.81 3.05 -1.92
N LEU A 62 -8.11 3.22 -1.93
CA LEU A 62 -8.77 4.43 -1.49
C LEU A 62 -9.07 4.26 -0.01
N CYS A 63 -8.38 4.98 0.87
CA CYS A 63 -8.62 4.90 2.30
C CYS A 63 -9.24 6.19 2.86
N SER A 64 -10.21 6.00 3.75
CA SER A 64 -10.79 7.07 4.55
C SER A 64 -10.32 6.88 5.98
N LEU A 65 -9.63 7.87 6.55
CA LEU A 65 -9.10 7.74 7.91
C LEU A 65 -10.19 7.71 8.99
N LYS A 66 -11.36 8.25 8.66
CA LYS A 66 -12.59 8.19 9.46
C LYS A 66 -13.79 8.07 8.53
N SER A 67 -14.96 7.73 9.06
CA SER A 67 -16.19 7.66 8.26
C SER A 67 -16.81 9.03 7.95
N ASP A 68 -16.42 10.09 8.68
CA ASP A 68 -17.03 11.42 8.58
C ASP A 68 -16.70 12.17 7.28
N GLU A 69 -17.61 13.04 6.82
CA GLU A 69 -17.47 13.80 5.56
C GLU A 69 -16.31 14.81 5.55
N HIS A 70 -15.78 15.13 6.72
CA HIS A 70 -14.64 16.02 6.86
C HIS A 70 -13.32 15.26 6.92
N SER A 71 -13.34 13.92 6.92
CA SER A 71 -12.14 13.10 7.02
C SER A 71 -11.35 13.13 5.71
N PRO A 72 -10.01 13.07 5.76
CA PRO A 72 -9.21 12.97 4.55
C PRO A 72 -9.56 11.70 3.77
N LEU A 73 -9.77 11.86 2.47
CA LEU A 73 -9.85 10.75 1.52
C LEU A 73 -8.49 10.65 0.82
N LEU A 74 -7.81 9.53 1.03
CA LEU A 74 -6.46 9.31 0.54
C LEU A 74 -6.48 8.19 -0.50
N LEU A 75 -5.78 8.42 -1.61
CA LEU A 75 -5.42 7.37 -2.56
C LEU A 75 -3.99 6.92 -2.25
N VAL A 76 -3.86 5.68 -1.80
CA VAL A 76 -2.58 5.03 -1.59
C VAL A 76 -2.24 4.21 -2.83
N ALA A 77 -1.23 4.66 -3.55
CA ALA A 77 -0.69 3.95 -4.70
C ALA A 77 0.57 3.18 -4.29
N ILE A 78 0.55 1.87 -4.53
CA ILE A 78 1.63 0.95 -4.14
C ILE A 78 2.22 0.36 -5.40
N LYS A 79 3.45 0.75 -5.70
CA LYS A 79 4.22 0.35 -6.87
C LYS A 79 5.27 -0.67 -6.43
N ILE A 80 5.48 -1.73 -7.21
CA ILE A 80 6.54 -2.71 -6.96
C ILE A 80 7.47 -2.69 -8.17
N ASN A 81 8.76 -2.46 -7.92
CA ASN A 81 9.79 -2.40 -8.95
C ASN A 81 10.50 -3.76 -9.08
N ASN A 82 10.99 -4.05 -10.29
CA ASN A 82 11.85 -5.20 -10.61
C ASN A 82 13.23 -4.63 -11.04
N PRO A 83 14.41 -5.06 -10.50
CA PRO A 83 14.67 -6.20 -9.61
C PRO A 83 13.86 -6.20 -8.31
N THR A 84 13.42 -7.39 -7.92
CA THR A 84 12.54 -7.70 -6.79
C THR A 84 13.19 -7.33 -5.46
N GLY A 85 12.61 -6.39 -4.72
CA GLY A 85 13.12 -6.01 -3.39
C GLY A 85 12.55 -4.70 -2.84
N PHE A 86 11.98 -3.87 -3.72
CA PHE A 86 11.48 -2.54 -3.33
C PHE A 86 10.00 -2.38 -3.61
N MET A 87 9.29 -1.87 -2.61
CA MET A 87 7.94 -1.38 -2.74
C MET A 87 7.93 0.13 -2.55
N SER A 88 7.08 0.77 -3.32
CA SER A 88 6.98 2.20 -3.49
C SER A 88 5.60 2.63 -3.06
N PHE A 89 5.47 3.37 -1.96
CA PHE A 89 4.19 3.89 -1.49
C PHE A 89 4.04 5.37 -1.78
N MET A 90 2.88 5.76 -2.27
CA MET A 90 2.51 7.14 -2.50
C MET A 90 1.15 7.40 -1.90
N CYS A 91 1.03 8.50 -1.16
CA CYS A 91 -0.22 8.96 -0.60
C CYS A 91 -0.67 10.21 -1.35
N ILE A 92 -1.86 10.19 -1.91
CA ILE A 92 -2.45 11.34 -2.58
C ILE A 92 -3.74 11.72 -1.87
N GLN A 93 -3.84 12.96 -1.43
CA GLN A 93 -5.03 13.49 -0.82
C GLN A 93 -6.01 13.93 -1.90
N LEU A 94 -7.13 13.22 -1.99
CA LEU A 94 -8.22 13.51 -2.91
C LEU A 94 -9.26 14.44 -2.28
N TRP A 95 -9.43 14.37 -0.95
CA TRP A 95 -10.40 15.18 -0.21
C TRP A 95 -9.77 15.80 1.04
N ARG A 96 -10.35 16.94 1.46
CA ARG A 96 -9.90 17.76 2.60
C ARG A 96 -8.52 18.39 2.37
N MET A 97 -8.30 19.04 1.21
CA MET A 97 -7.02 19.64 0.81
C MET A 97 -6.54 20.77 1.72
N LYS A 98 -6.04 20.42 2.92
CA LYS A 98 -5.15 21.27 3.70
C LYS A 98 -3.71 20.95 3.31
N SER A 99 -2.84 21.96 3.35
CA SER A 99 -1.44 21.91 2.90
C SER A 99 -0.69 20.65 3.34
N SER A 100 0.14 20.09 2.44
CA SER A 100 1.17 19.05 2.66
C SER A 100 1.09 18.29 3.99
N GLU A 101 -0.01 17.55 4.20
CA GLU A 101 -0.17 16.73 5.39
C GLU A 101 0.80 15.54 5.31
N LYS A 102 1.28 15.11 6.47
CA LYS A 102 2.15 13.94 6.59
C LYS A 102 1.42 12.87 7.38
N TYR A 103 1.53 11.65 6.90
CA TYR A 103 0.91 10.48 7.50
C TYR A 103 1.98 9.48 7.86
N LYS A 104 1.81 8.83 9.01
CA LYS A 104 2.60 7.65 9.36
C LYS A 104 2.00 6.47 8.62
N ALA A 105 2.84 5.68 7.97
CA ALA A 105 2.47 4.40 7.40
C ALA A 105 3.25 3.29 8.10
N GLU A 106 2.54 2.28 8.58
CA GLU A 106 3.11 1.15 9.27
C GLU A 106 2.80 -0.13 8.50
N PHE A 107 3.82 -0.96 8.31
CA PHE A 107 3.78 -2.13 7.46
C PHE A 107 4.06 -3.38 8.28
N SER A 108 3.16 -4.35 8.24
CA SER A 108 3.33 -5.64 8.89
C SER A 108 3.01 -6.79 7.93
N PHE A 109 3.73 -7.90 8.08
CA PHE A 109 3.42 -9.13 7.36
C PHE A 109 2.70 -10.08 8.29
N CYS A 110 1.46 -10.42 7.93
CA CYS A 110 0.76 -11.53 8.56
C CYS A 110 1.13 -12.80 7.81
N GLY A 111 2.13 -13.50 8.36
CA GLY A 111 2.46 -14.86 7.99
C GLY A 111 2.41 -15.76 9.22
N SER A 112 2.05 -17.02 9.03
CA SER A 112 2.33 -18.06 10.01
C SER A 112 3.84 -18.26 10.03
N TYR A 113 4.56 -17.54 10.87
CA TYR A 113 6.00 -17.76 11.05
C TYR A 113 6.20 -19.14 11.67
N THR A 114 6.48 -20.15 10.85
CA THR A 114 7.28 -21.27 11.34
C THR A 114 8.72 -20.81 11.17
N LEU A 115 9.29 -20.22 12.21
CA LEU A 115 10.74 -20.09 12.32
C LEU A 115 11.28 -21.51 12.16
N ALA A 116 11.82 -21.82 10.98
CA ALA A 116 12.70 -22.97 10.83
C ALA A 116 13.98 -22.60 11.58
N THR A 117 13.94 -22.75 12.90
CA THR A 117 15.14 -22.74 13.72
C THR A 117 16.03 -23.84 13.19
N SER A 118 17.22 -23.43 12.74
CA SER A 118 18.34 -24.34 12.53
C SER A 118 18.40 -25.30 13.72
N LYS A 119 18.45 -26.60 13.42
CA LYS A 119 18.53 -27.73 14.34
C LYS A 119 19.41 -27.45 15.56
N THR A 120 18.81 -26.91 16.62
CA THR A 120 19.29 -26.93 18.00
C THR A 120 18.14 -26.40 18.85
N ASP A 121 17.44 -27.36 19.45
CA ASP A 121 16.64 -27.27 20.67
C ASP A 121 16.33 -25.86 21.20
N VAL A 122 15.10 -25.39 21.01
CA VAL A 122 14.12 -25.14 22.09
C VAL A 122 12.72 -25.09 21.45
N LEU A 123 11.82 -25.95 21.95
CA LEU A 123 10.37 -25.91 21.71
C LEU A 123 9.78 -24.63 22.29
N PHE A 124 9.66 -23.58 21.48
CA PHE A 124 8.63 -22.55 21.68
C PHE A 124 7.69 -22.58 20.48
N SER A 125 6.76 -23.54 20.48
CA SER A 125 5.56 -23.47 19.65
C SER A 125 4.55 -22.53 20.31
N GLU A 126 4.88 -21.25 20.45
CA GLU A 126 3.86 -20.26 20.69
C GLU A 126 3.23 -19.92 19.35
N ASN A 127 1.98 -20.37 19.16
CA ASN A 127 1.07 -19.71 18.24
C ASN A 127 0.96 -18.25 18.69
N ILE A 128 1.83 -17.37 18.19
CA ILE A 128 1.69 -15.91 18.32
C ILE A 128 0.42 -15.55 17.54
N LYS A 129 -0.72 -15.72 18.20
CA LYS A 129 -2.02 -15.31 17.69
C LYS A 129 -2.06 -13.79 17.69
N ASN A 130 -2.05 -13.23 16.49
CA ASN A 130 -2.83 -12.06 16.09
C ASN A 130 -2.47 -10.67 16.68
N THR A 131 -1.27 -10.45 17.22
CA THR A 131 -0.81 -9.06 17.46
C THR A 131 0.03 -8.60 16.26
N PRO A 132 -0.39 -7.56 15.52
CA PRO A 132 0.40 -7.04 14.41
C PRO A 132 1.70 -6.44 14.96
N PHE A 133 2.85 -7.04 14.64
CA PHE A 133 4.15 -6.40 14.82
C PHE A 133 4.49 -5.65 13.52
N PHE A 134 4.47 -4.32 13.58
CA PHE A 134 4.88 -3.48 12.47
C PHE A 134 6.40 -3.52 12.31
N LEU A 135 6.85 -4.06 11.18
CA LEU A 135 8.26 -4.29 10.88
C LEU A 135 8.94 -3.03 10.34
N VAL A 136 8.17 -2.19 9.65
CA VAL A 136 8.65 -0.97 9.01
C VAL A 136 7.64 0.14 9.28
N SER A 137 8.13 1.29 9.73
CA SER A 137 7.37 2.52 9.82
C SER A 137 8.00 3.57 8.91
N TRP A 138 7.17 4.34 8.23
CA TRP A 138 7.60 5.38 7.30
C TRP A 138 6.70 6.60 7.38
N THR A 139 7.25 7.77 7.04
CA THR A 139 6.45 9.00 6.88
C THR A 139 6.10 9.20 5.42
N LEU A 140 4.80 9.13 5.10
CA LEU A 140 4.26 9.44 3.78
C LEU A 140 3.88 10.92 3.72
N ASN A 141 4.45 11.64 2.76
CA ASN A 141 3.93 12.96 2.39
C ASN A 141 2.67 12.76 1.55
N ALA A 142 1.58 13.42 1.92
CA ALA A 142 0.39 13.47 1.10
C ALA A 142 0.53 14.56 0.05
N PHE A 143 0.43 14.15 -1.21
CA PHE A 143 0.44 15.05 -2.35
C PHE A 143 -0.98 15.44 -2.72
N THR A 144 -1.14 16.61 -3.34
CA THR A 144 -2.43 16.99 -3.89
C THR A 144 -2.72 16.21 -5.17
N HIS A 145 -4.00 16.08 -5.53
CA HIS A 145 -4.38 15.40 -6.78
C HIS A 145 -3.78 16.06 -8.04
N LYS A 146 -3.42 17.36 -7.99
CA LYS A 146 -2.77 18.10 -9.08
C LYS A 146 -1.36 17.58 -9.39
N GLU A 147 -0.67 17.05 -8.38
CA GLU A 147 0.71 16.57 -8.49
C GLU A 147 0.78 15.09 -8.92
N LEU A 148 -0.34 14.38 -8.85
CA LEU A 148 -0.43 12.94 -9.07
C LEU A 148 0.23 12.44 -10.36
N GLY A 149 -0.09 13.09 -11.49
CA GLY A 149 0.36 12.64 -12.81
C GLY A 149 1.87 12.72 -13.00
N TYR A 150 2.51 13.71 -12.36
CA TYR A 150 3.97 13.82 -12.29
C TYR A 150 4.49 12.77 -11.30
N MET A 151 3.98 12.76 -10.07
CA MET A 151 4.50 11.95 -8.98
C MET A 151 4.51 10.45 -9.29
N ILE A 152 3.43 9.90 -9.86
CA ILE A 152 3.36 8.47 -10.26
C ILE A 152 4.52 8.10 -11.22
N LYS A 153 4.91 9.04 -12.09
CA LYS A 153 5.94 8.82 -13.11
C LYS A 153 7.34 9.08 -12.60
N SER A 154 7.53 10.18 -11.88
CA SER A 154 8.84 10.75 -11.55
C SER A 154 9.37 10.30 -10.20
N CYS A 155 8.52 9.95 -9.23
CA CYS A 155 8.99 9.75 -7.87
C CYS A 155 9.65 8.37 -7.73
N PRO A 156 10.97 8.29 -7.49
CA PRO A 156 11.57 7.08 -6.97
C PRO A 156 11.06 6.91 -5.54
N ILE A 157 10.56 5.74 -5.20
CA ILE A 157 10.14 5.45 -3.84
C ILE A 157 10.78 4.13 -3.46
N ASN A 158 11.69 4.18 -2.50
CA ASN A 158 12.52 3.04 -2.13
C ASN A 158 12.27 2.69 -0.67
N VAL A 159 11.07 2.24 -0.33
CA VAL A 159 10.91 1.47 0.91
C VAL A 159 11.39 0.06 0.58
N HIS A 160 12.59 -0.26 1.05
CA HIS A 160 13.10 -1.62 0.92
C HIS A 160 12.20 -2.55 1.74
N ILE A 161 11.63 -3.55 1.08
CA ILE A 161 10.83 -4.59 1.73
C ILE A 161 11.60 -5.90 1.58
N PRO A 162 12.39 -6.30 2.60
CA PRO A 162 13.32 -7.44 2.52
C PRO A 162 12.66 -8.76 2.10
N VAL A 163 11.35 -8.89 2.33
CA VAL A 163 10.57 -10.10 2.08
C VAL A 163 10.51 -10.51 0.60
N LEU A 164 10.74 -9.58 -0.34
CA LEU A 164 10.73 -9.89 -1.78
C LEU A 164 12.09 -10.36 -2.31
N ASP A 165 13.15 -10.29 -1.50
CA ASP A 165 14.54 -10.54 -1.90
C ASP A 165 14.98 -12.00 -1.66
N TYR A 166 14.20 -12.74 -0.86
CA TYR A 166 14.52 -14.13 -0.54
C TYR A 166 13.98 -15.07 -1.63
N GLY A 167 14.89 -15.54 -2.50
CA GLY A 167 14.61 -16.52 -3.55
C GLY A 167 13.88 -17.78 -3.06
N LYS A 168 13.23 -18.51 -4.00
CA LYS A 168 12.50 -19.82 -4.01
C LYS A 168 11.90 -20.43 -2.71
N ASN A 169 12.42 -20.17 -1.52
CA ASN A 169 12.04 -20.75 -0.23
C ASN A 169 11.26 -19.79 0.70
N ALA A 170 11.35 -18.46 0.56
CA ALA A 170 10.52 -17.51 1.33
C ALA A 170 9.07 -17.40 0.80
N ASP A 171 8.80 -18.11 -0.29
CA ASP A 171 7.57 -18.07 -1.06
C ASP A 171 6.33 -18.64 -0.35
N LYS A 172 6.50 -19.32 0.79
CA LYS A 172 5.40 -20.04 1.46
C LYS A 172 4.70 -19.28 2.58
N ILE A 173 5.18 -18.11 3.01
CA ILE A 173 4.87 -17.61 4.36
C ILE A 173 4.03 -16.33 4.39
N ILE A 174 4.00 -15.53 3.33
CA ILE A 174 3.40 -14.18 3.38
C ILE A 174 2.37 -13.98 2.28
N ASP A 175 1.09 -14.12 2.60
CA ASP A 175 0.00 -13.91 1.65
C ASP A 175 -0.53 -12.47 1.66
N ASP A 176 -0.43 -11.79 2.81
CA ASP A 176 -0.94 -10.43 2.99
C ASP A 176 0.13 -9.49 3.57
N LEU A 177 0.22 -8.29 2.98
CA LEU A 177 0.87 -7.13 3.58
C LEU A 177 -0.23 -6.28 4.22
N TRP A 178 -0.12 -6.05 5.52
CA TRP A 178 -0.98 -5.12 6.23
C TRP A 178 -0.34 -3.74 6.24
N VAL A 179 -1.17 -2.74 5.99
CA VAL A 179 -0.79 -1.34 5.97
C VAL A 179 -1.75 -0.59 6.88
N GLU A 180 -1.20 0.12 7.85
CA GLU A 180 -1.93 1.10 8.67
C GLU A 180 -1.45 2.50 8.27
N ILE A 181 -2.39 3.40 8.00
CA ILE A 181 -2.11 4.82 7.76
C ILE A 181 -2.79 5.64 8.83
N SER A 182 -1.99 6.44 9.54
CA SER A 182 -2.47 7.29 10.63
C SER A 182 -1.91 8.71 10.53
N PRO A 183 -2.61 9.73 11.04
CA PRO A 183 -2.07 11.08 11.15
C PRO A 183 -0.83 11.11 12.05
N ILE A 184 0.16 11.94 11.70
CA ILE A 184 1.26 12.28 12.61
C ILE A 184 0.76 13.36 13.57
N LEU A 185 0.71 13.05 14.87
CA LEU A 185 0.36 13.98 15.94
C LEU A 185 1.56 14.87 16.32
#